data_AF-A0A8W8J0D3-F1
#
_entry.id   AF-A0A8W8J0D3-F1
#
_cell.length_a   1.000
_cell.length_b   1.000
_cell.length_c   1.000
_cell.angle_alpha   90.00
_cell.angle_beta   90.00
_cell.angle_gamma   90.00
#
_symmetry.space_group_name_H-M   'P 1'
#
loop_
_entity.id
_entity.type
_entity.pdbx_description
1 polymer ?
#
loop_
_entity_poly.entity_id
_entity_poly.type
_entity_poly.pdbx_seq_one_letter_code
_entity_poly.pdbx_strand_id
1 'polypeptide(L)'
;SFTNLPEKVAKTSCMSACKHVATSLMNFLMDNNVRQVSMGALQQFNLDLIQCEQFAATAPVPGIRDGTLLMAFADIRQLLDLFLNWDWSIYLADYGQPTSKYIRVKPSDAISLLEKLNNTDNKKKNLFAALKKGERDKKKLIDTVLKQLRGLVNGTASI
;
A
#
# COMPACT_ATOMS: atom_id res chain seq x y z
N SER A 1 22.39 -16.22 3.78
CA SER A 1 22.47 -16.74 5.16
C SER A 1 23.21 -15.74 6.04
N PHE A 2 22.73 -15.46 7.27
CA PHE A 2 23.41 -14.58 8.25
C PHE A 2 24.31 -15.36 9.24
N THR A 3 24.45 -16.68 9.05
CA THR A 3 24.98 -17.62 10.04
C THR A 3 26.47 -17.47 10.41
N ASN A 4 27.25 -16.71 9.63
CA ASN A 4 28.70 -16.58 9.81
C ASN A 4 29.16 -15.12 10.02
N LEU A 5 28.24 -14.23 10.38
CA LEU A 5 28.53 -12.82 10.65
C LEU A 5 28.57 -12.55 12.16
N PRO A 6 29.40 -11.60 12.63
CA PRO A 6 29.29 -11.10 14.00
C PRO A 6 27.86 -10.63 14.28
N GLU A 7 27.34 -10.92 15.48
CA GLU A 7 25.92 -10.71 15.82
C GLU A 7 25.39 -9.31 15.45
N LYS A 8 26.13 -8.25 15.82
CA LYS A 8 25.76 -6.87 15.49
C LYS A 8 25.68 -6.62 13.97
N VAL A 9 26.60 -7.23 13.21
CA VAL A 9 26.64 -7.14 11.75
C VAL A 9 25.46 -7.91 11.16
N ALA A 10 25.19 -9.12 11.64
CA ALA A 10 24.04 -9.92 11.20
C ALA A 10 22.72 -9.16 11.41
N LYS A 11 22.50 -8.59 12.60
CA LYS A 11 21.29 -7.82 12.93
C LYS A 11 21.14 -6.60 12.02
N THR A 12 22.19 -5.79 11.91
CA THR A 12 22.16 -4.55 11.12
C THR A 12 21.96 -4.85 9.64
N SER A 13 22.66 -5.86 9.10
CA SER A 13 22.50 -6.30 7.71
C SER A 13 21.10 -6.83 7.43
N CYS A 14 20.53 -7.63 8.33
CA CYS A 14 19.17 -8.15 8.16
C CYS A 14 18.12 -7.03 8.19
N MET A 15 18.20 -6.12 9.17
CA MET A 15 17.31 -4.95 9.24
C MET A 15 17.43 -4.07 7.98
N SER A 16 18.66 -3.83 7.51
CA SER A 16 18.92 -3.02 6.33
C SER A 16 18.38 -3.69 5.06
N ALA A 17 18.55 -5.01 4.94
CA ALA A 17 18.01 -5.78 3.82
C ALA A 17 16.47 -5.73 3.81
N CYS A 18 15.79 -5.98 4.94
CA CYS A 18 14.32 -5.89 5.02
C CYS A 18 13.83 -4.49 4.67
N LYS A 19 14.47 -3.43 5.20
CA LYS A 19 14.13 -2.04 4.88
C LYS A 19 14.32 -1.74 3.40
N HIS A 20 15.42 -2.21 2.81
CA HIS A 20 15.69 -2.03 1.39
C HIS A 20 14.63 -2.71 0.53
N VAL A 21 14.30 -3.98 0.82
CA VAL A 21 13.24 -4.71 0.10
C VAL A 21 11.90 -3.98 0.21
N ALA A 22 11.48 -3.58 1.41
CA ALA A 22 10.22 -2.85 1.60
C ALA A 22 10.18 -1.53 0.82
N THR A 23 11.29 -0.78 0.82
CA THR A 23 11.42 0.47 0.06
C THR A 23 11.36 0.21 -1.44
N SER A 24 12.05 -0.82 -1.93
CA SER A 24 12.04 -1.21 -3.34
C SER A 24 10.65 -1.65 -3.80
N LEU A 25 9.92 -2.41 -2.97
CA LEU A 25 8.53 -2.80 -3.23
C LEU A 25 7.60 -1.59 -3.30
N MET A 26 7.72 -0.65 -2.35
CA MET A 26 6.94 0.59 -2.37
C MET A 26 7.24 1.42 -3.62
N ASN A 27 8.52 1.59 -3.95
CA ASN A 27 8.94 2.34 -5.15
C ASN A 27 8.44 1.68 -6.44
N PHE A 28 8.48 0.34 -6.51
CA PHE A 28 7.94 -0.40 -7.65
C PHE A 28 6.44 -0.15 -7.82
N LEU A 29 5.67 -0.21 -6.72
CA LEU A 29 4.24 0.07 -6.74
C LEU A 29 3.93 1.54 -7.11
N MET A 30 4.78 2.46 -6.66
CA MET A 30 4.65 3.90 -6.88
C MET A 30 5.29 4.42 -8.17
N ASP A 31 5.99 3.58 -8.94
CA ASP A 31 6.69 3.99 -10.17
C ASP A 31 5.78 4.77 -11.15
N ASN A 32 6.14 6.02 -11.42
CA ASN A 32 5.39 6.93 -12.30
C ASN A 32 5.38 6.49 -13.77
N ASN A 33 6.31 5.60 -14.17
CA ASN A 33 6.31 4.99 -15.49
C ASN A 33 5.15 3.97 -15.65
N VAL A 34 4.69 3.38 -14.53
CA VAL A 34 3.56 2.46 -14.50
C VAL A 34 2.27 3.25 -14.29
N ARG A 35 1.54 3.48 -15.38
CA ARG A 35 0.28 4.28 -15.36
C ARG A 35 -0.97 3.48 -15.01
N GLN A 36 -0.85 2.15 -14.99
CA GLN A 36 -1.98 1.23 -14.88
C GLN A 36 -1.57 0.01 -14.05
N VAL A 37 -2.41 -0.33 -13.08
CA VAL A 37 -2.31 -1.57 -12.28
C VAL A 37 -3.68 -2.21 -12.27
N SER A 38 -3.76 -3.52 -12.43
CA SER A 38 -5.03 -4.25 -12.29
C SER A 38 -5.21 -4.70 -10.84
N MET A 39 -6.46 -4.91 -10.41
CA MET A 39 -6.71 -5.48 -9.08
C MET A 39 -6.03 -6.85 -8.91
N GLY A 40 -6.02 -7.68 -9.96
CA GLY A 40 -5.33 -8.98 -9.94
C GLY A 40 -3.81 -8.84 -9.74
N ALA A 41 -3.17 -7.85 -10.36
CA ALA A 41 -1.76 -7.57 -10.13
C ALA A 41 -1.49 -7.12 -8.69
N LEU A 42 -2.38 -6.30 -8.12
CA LEU A 42 -2.28 -5.87 -6.73
C LEU A 42 -2.45 -7.05 -5.74
N GLN A 43 -3.32 -7.99 -6.06
CA GLN A 43 -3.49 -9.23 -5.29
C GLN A 43 -2.24 -10.13 -5.35
N GLN A 44 -1.60 -10.26 -6.52
CA GLN A 44 -0.33 -11.00 -6.62
C GLN A 44 0.78 -10.32 -5.84
N PHE A 45 0.90 -9.00 -5.97
CA PHE A 45 1.87 -8.21 -5.20
C PHE A 45 1.68 -8.37 -3.68
N ASN A 46 0.42 -8.50 -3.22
CA ASN A 46 0.11 -8.81 -1.84
C ASN A 46 0.63 -10.18 -1.39
N LEU A 47 0.56 -11.20 -2.25
CA LEU A 47 1.13 -12.52 -1.95
C LEU A 47 2.66 -12.44 -1.83
N ASP A 48 3.32 -11.69 -2.72
CA ASP A 48 4.77 -11.47 -2.65
C ASP A 48 5.19 -10.76 -1.35
N LEU A 49 4.40 -9.77 -0.91
CA LEU A 49 4.63 -9.09 0.37
C LEU A 49 4.48 -10.07 1.55
N ILE A 50 3.45 -10.91 1.54
CA ILE A 50 3.24 -11.92 2.59
C ILE A 50 4.46 -12.84 2.72
N GLN A 51 5.11 -13.22 1.62
CA GLN A 51 6.33 -14.02 1.68
C GLN A 51 7.50 -13.29 2.36
N CYS A 52 7.62 -11.98 2.14
CA CYS A 52 8.62 -11.15 2.82
C CYS A 52 8.33 -11.04 4.33
N GLU A 53 7.05 -10.88 4.68
CA GLU A 53 6.59 -10.82 6.07
C GLU A 53 6.78 -12.16 6.78
N GLN A 54 6.49 -13.28 6.13
CA GLN A 54 6.77 -14.63 6.66
C GLN A 54 8.25 -14.81 6.97
N PHE A 55 9.13 -14.43 6.03
CA PHE A 55 10.58 -14.44 6.28
C PHE A 55 10.95 -13.60 7.50
N ALA A 56 10.46 -12.36 7.60
CA ALA A 56 10.72 -11.47 8.72
C ALA A 56 10.21 -12.03 10.07
N ALA A 57 9.09 -12.77 10.04
CA ALA A 57 8.49 -13.41 11.21
C ALA A 57 9.29 -14.63 11.72
N THR A 58 10.13 -15.27 10.88
CA THR A 58 10.96 -16.41 11.29
C THR A 58 12.09 -16.07 12.27
N ALA A 59 12.25 -14.80 12.64
CA ALA A 59 13.40 -14.31 13.42
C ALA A 59 14.75 -14.76 12.82
N PRO A 60 15.06 -14.37 11.56
CA PRO A 60 16.20 -14.87 10.79
C PRO A 60 17.58 -14.55 11.40
N VAL A 61 17.63 -13.68 12.42
CA VAL A 61 18.83 -13.38 13.21
C VAL A 61 18.46 -13.38 14.70
N PRO A 62 19.12 -14.20 15.53
CA PRO A 62 18.87 -14.24 16.97
C PRO A 62 19.03 -12.88 17.66
N GLY A 63 18.23 -12.63 18.69
CA GLY A 63 18.31 -11.42 19.52
C GLY A 63 17.79 -10.15 18.85
N ILE A 64 17.13 -10.24 17.70
CA ILE A 64 16.20 -9.20 17.23
C ILE A 64 14.86 -9.42 17.94
N ARG A 65 14.29 -8.35 18.52
CA ARG A 65 12.96 -8.41 19.15
C ARG A 65 11.89 -8.76 18.12
N ASP A 66 10.97 -9.64 18.50
CA ASP A 66 9.84 -10.06 17.68
C ASP A 66 9.06 -8.87 17.09
N GLY A 67 8.64 -9.02 15.83
CA GLY A 67 7.93 -7.97 15.09
C GLY A 67 8.80 -6.80 14.60
N THR A 68 10.05 -6.65 15.06
CA THR A 68 10.91 -5.52 14.63
C THR A 68 11.15 -5.53 13.12
N LEU A 69 11.38 -6.70 12.51
CA LEU A 69 11.56 -6.80 11.05
C LEU A 69 10.25 -6.60 10.29
N LEU A 70 9.11 -7.03 10.85
CA LEU A 70 7.79 -6.79 10.25
C LEU A 70 7.47 -5.29 10.12
N MET A 71 7.96 -4.47 11.06
CA MET A 71 7.80 -3.02 11.00
C MET A 71 8.40 -2.39 9.72
N ALA A 72 9.38 -3.04 9.08
CA ALA A 72 9.91 -2.56 7.80
C ALA A 72 8.85 -2.56 6.69
N PHE A 73 7.86 -3.45 6.77
CA PHE A 73 6.82 -3.65 5.76
C PHE A 73 5.49 -2.99 6.13
N ALA A 74 5.37 -2.39 7.33
CA ALA A 74 4.10 -1.90 7.85
C ALA A 74 3.44 -0.82 6.97
N ASP A 75 4.22 0.05 6.35
CA ASP A 75 3.70 1.12 5.50
C ASP A 75 3.05 0.54 4.22
N ILE A 76 3.72 -0.39 3.55
CA ILE A 76 3.19 -1.04 2.35
C ILE A 76 2.05 -2.00 2.67
N ARG A 77 2.11 -2.68 3.82
CA ARG A 77 1.04 -3.55 4.33
C ARG A 77 -0.26 -2.78 4.52
N GLN A 78 -0.23 -1.67 5.28
CA GLN A 78 -1.41 -0.83 5.50
C GLN A 78 -1.97 -0.26 4.20
N LEU A 79 -1.09 0.16 3.28
CA LEU A 79 -1.52 0.64 1.97
C LEU A 79 -2.27 -0.46 1.21
N LEU A 80 -1.71 -1.67 1.09
CA LEU A 80 -2.38 -2.76 0.40
C LEU A 80 -3.71 -3.14 1.07
N ASP A 81 -3.75 -3.17 2.40
CA ASP A 81 -4.98 -3.49 3.14
C ASP A 81 -6.10 -2.48 2.90
N LEU A 82 -5.77 -1.19 2.74
CA LEU A 82 -6.75 -0.16 2.39
C LEU A 82 -7.40 -0.46 1.04
N PHE A 83 -6.58 -0.83 0.05
CA PHE A 83 -7.04 -1.06 -1.31
C PHE A 83 -7.74 -2.40 -1.50
N LEU A 84 -7.26 -3.46 -0.85
CA LEU A 84 -7.81 -4.79 -0.97
C LEU A 84 -9.14 -4.93 -0.22
N ASN A 85 -9.29 -4.25 0.92
CA ASN A 85 -10.55 -4.23 1.68
C ASN A 85 -11.49 -3.10 1.25
N TRP A 86 -11.01 -2.13 0.47
CA TRP A 86 -11.77 -0.96 0.04
C TRP A 86 -12.28 -0.09 1.22
N ASP A 87 -11.47 0.01 2.28
CA ASP A 87 -11.82 0.63 3.56
C ASP A 87 -11.71 2.18 3.54
N TRP A 88 -12.09 2.81 2.43
CA TRP A 88 -11.96 4.26 2.24
C TRP A 88 -12.77 5.07 3.26
N SER A 89 -13.95 4.60 3.67
CA SER A 89 -14.76 5.26 4.69
C SER A 89 -14.04 5.30 6.04
N ILE A 90 -13.40 4.19 6.43
CA ILE A 90 -12.62 4.08 7.67
C ILE A 90 -11.39 4.99 7.58
N TYR A 91 -10.63 4.90 6.49
CA TYR A 91 -9.43 5.72 6.31
C TYR A 91 -9.71 7.21 6.39
N LEU A 92 -10.76 7.68 5.71
CA LEU A 92 -11.11 9.09 5.66
C LEU A 92 -11.71 9.60 6.98
N ALA A 93 -12.54 8.81 7.65
CA ALA A 93 -13.13 9.20 8.93
C ALA A 93 -12.09 9.30 10.05
N ASP A 94 -11.14 8.36 10.07
CA ASP A 94 -10.11 8.28 11.12
C ASP A 94 -8.80 9.00 10.73
N TYR A 95 -8.76 9.71 9.60
CA TYR A 95 -7.52 10.33 9.13
C TYR A 95 -6.99 11.36 10.15
N GLY A 96 -5.69 11.28 10.44
CA GLY A 96 -5.04 12.15 11.42
C GLY A 96 -5.22 11.72 12.89
N GLN A 97 -6.09 10.75 13.17
CA GLN A 97 -6.26 10.22 14.52
C GLN A 97 -5.13 9.25 14.90
N PRO A 98 -4.63 9.29 16.15
CA PRO A 98 -3.53 8.40 16.60
C PRO A 98 -3.93 6.92 16.63
N THR A 99 -5.22 6.62 16.66
CA THR A 99 -5.79 5.26 16.66
C THR A 99 -6.19 4.77 15.26
N SER A 100 -5.90 5.54 14.21
CA SER A 100 -6.28 5.19 12.84
C SER A 100 -5.68 3.85 12.41
N LYS A 101 -6.51 2.95 11.89
CA LYS A 101 -6.08 1.65 11.31
C LYS A 101 -5.01 1.83 10.23
N TYR A 102 -5.09 2.93 9.48
CA TYR A 102 -4.28 3.23 8.32
C TYR A 102 -3.35 4.43 8.53
N ILE A 103 -2.91 4.65 9.78
CA ILE A 103 -2.07 5.80 10.18
C ILE A 103 -0.77 5.95 9.36
N ARG A 104 -0.28 4.89 8.73
CA ARG A 104 0.95 4.89 7.91
C ARG A 104 0.69 5.26 6.45
N VAL A 105 -0.57 5.22 6.01
CA VAL A 105 -0.93 5.50 4.62
C VAL A 105 -0.92 7.00 4.39
N LYS A 106 -0.02 7.46 3.53
CA LYS A 106 0.02 8.85 3.07
C LYS A 106 -1.07 9.07 2.01
N PRO A 107 -1.84 10.17 2.07
CA PRO A 107 -2.83 10.47 1.05
C PRO A 107 -2.26 10.56 -0.36
N SER A 108 -1.01 11.05 -0.53
CA SER A 108 -0.31 11.10 -1.82
C SER A 108 -0.14 9.73 -2.46
N ASP A 109 0.23 8.74 -1.66
CA ASP A 109 0.52 7.38 -2.13
C ASP A 109 -0.80 6.67 -2.47
N ALA A 110 -1.84 6.90 -1.66
CA ALA A 110 -3.19 6.46 -1.94
C ALA A 110 -3.76 7.06 -3.24
N ILE A 111 -3.55 8.36 -3.50
CA ILE A 111 -3.97 8.99 -4.76
C ILE A 111 -3.28 8.32 -5.94
N SER A 112 -1.95 8.18 -5.89
CA SER A 112 -1.15 7.59 -6.98
C SER A 112 -1.62 6.19 -7.34
N LEU A 113 -1.81 5.32 -6.33
CA LEU A 113 -2.24 3.95 -6.58
C LEU A 113 -3.71 3.86 -7.05
N LEU A 114 -4.60 4.70 -6.52
CA LEU A 114 -6.01 4.73 -6.93
C LEU A 114 -6.17 5.21 -8.38
N GLU A 115 -5.38 6.18 -8.82
CA GLU A 115 -5.33 6.62 -10.22
C GLU A 115 -4.85 5.50 -11.15
N LYS A 116 -3.81 4.76 -10.77
CA LYS A 116 -3.31 3.59 -11.53
C LYS A 116 -4.38 2.50 -11.68
N LEU A 117 -5.13 2.21 -10.62
CA LEU A 117 -6.22 1.22 -10.67
C LEU A 117 -7.41 1.70 -11.53
N ASN A 118 -7.78 2.98 -11.43
CA ASN A 118 -8.89 3.56 -12.20
C ASN A 118 -8.56 3.63 -13.70
N ASN A 119 -7.30 3.90 -14.06
CA ASN A 119 -6.87 3.98 -15.46
C ASN A 119 -6.98 2.65 -16.20
N THR A 120 -6.77 1.52 -15.52
CA THR A 120 -6.93 0.17 -16.09
C THR A 120 -8.39 -0.10 -16.47
N ASP A 121 -9.33 0.31 -15.62
CA ASP A 121 -10.76 0.15 -15.85
C ASP A 121 -11.27 0.99 -17.02
N ASN A 122 -10.69 2.18 -17.28
CA ASN A 122 -11.17 3.10 -18.33
C ASN A 122 -10.86 2.64 -19.77
N LYS A 123 -9.72 1.96 -20.04
CA LYS A 123 -9.37 1.54 -21.42
C LYS A 123 -10.22 0.37 -21.97
N LYS A 124 -10.77 -0.48 -21.11
CA LYS A 124 -11.67 -1.58 -21.52
C LYS A 124 -13.12 -1.11 -21.80
N LYS A 125 -13.45 0.17 -21.55
CA LYS A 125 -14.83 0.65 -21.35
C LYS A 125 -15.40 1.56 -22.45
N ASN A 126 -14.71 1.76 -23.57
CA ASN A 126 -15.11 2.77 -24.56
C ASN A 126 -16.31 2.43 -25.47
N LEU A 127 -16.99 1.29 -25.33
CA LEU A 127 -18.14 0.97 -26.21
C LEU A 127 -19.46 0.57 -25.50
N PHE A 128 -19.44 0.16 -24.23
CA PHE A 128 -20.67 -0.34 -23.54
C PHE A 128 -20.87 0.14 -22.09
N ALA A 129 -19.93 0.92 -21.53
CA ALA A 129 -19.95 1.31 -20.12
C ALA A 129 -21.03 2.33 -19.75
N ALA A 130 -21.54 3.10 -20.72
CA ALA A 130 -22.66 4.03 -20.49
C ALA A 130 -23.97 3.33 -20.10
N LEU A 131 -24.08 2.02 -20.37
CA LEU A 131 -25.33 1.25 -20.22
C LEU A 131 -25.45 0.51 -18.87
N LYS A 132 -24.37 0.37 -18.07
CA LYS A 132 -24.40 -0.39 -16.81
C LYS A 132 -24.36 0.51 -15.58
N LYS A 133 -25.47 0.54 -14.81
CA LYS A 133 -25.64 1.36 -13.59
C LYS A 133 -24.52 1.16 -12.56
N GLY A 134 -24.13 -0.07 -12.27
CA GLY A 134 -23.08 -0.38 -11.27
C GLY A 134 -21.69 0.18 -11.60
N GLU A 135 -21.34 0.31 -12.88
CA GLU A 135 -20.04 0.89 -13.27
C GLU A 135 -20.01 2.41 -13.05
N ARG A 136 -21.15 3.08 -13.23
CA ARG A 136 -21.29 4.52 -12.96
C ARG A 136 -21.15 4.82 -11.48
N ASP A 137 -21.77 4.00 -10.63
CA ASP A 137 -21.71 4.18 -9.18
C ASP A 137 -20.29 3.95 -8.64
N LYS A 138 -19.59 2.93 -9.15
CA LYS A 138 -18.16 2.71 -8.83
C LYS A 138 -17.29 3.91 -9.24
N LYS A 139 -17.51 4.47 -10.43
CA LYS A 139 -16.74 5.64 -10.91
C LYS A 139 -16.98 6.87 -10.02
N LYS A 140 -18.23 7.16 -9.68
CA LYS A 140 -18.58 8.25 -8.76
C LYS A 140 -17.91 8.08 -7.38
N LEU A 141 -17.87 6.84 -6.88
CA LEU A 141 -17.20 6.55 -5.61
C LEU A 141 -15.70 6.86 -5.69
N ILE A 142 -15.02 6.39 -6.74
CA ILE A 142 -13.59 6.67 -6.95
C ILE A 142 -13.32 8.17 -7.07
N ASP A 143 -14.12 8.89 -7.87
CA ASP A 143 -13.95 10.34 -8.06
C ASP A 143 -14.16 11.10 -6.74
N THR A 144 -15.12 10.65 -5.91
CA THR A 144 -15.37 11.23 -4.58
C THR A 144 -14.19 11.00 -3.64
N VAL A 145 -13.67 9.77 -3.58
CA VAL A 145 -12.50 9.42 -2.77
C VAL A 145 -11.29 10.24 -3.20
N LEU A 146 -10.99 10.32 -4.51
CA LEU A 146 -9.88 11.13 -5.03
C LEU A 146 -10.01 12.61 -4.67
N LYS A 147 -11.23 13.16 -4.72
CA LYS A 147 -11.48 14.55 -4.31
C LYS A 147 -11.17 14.76 -2.82
N GLN A 148 -11.63 13.85 -1.96
CA GLN A 148 -11.37 13.94 -0.52
C GLN A 148 -9.88 13.78 -0.20
N LEU A 149 -9.19 12.79 -0.80
CA LEU A 149 -7.76 12.59 -0.62
C LEU A 149 -6.93 13.81 -1.04
N ARG A 150 -7.24 14.44 -2.18
CA ARG A 150 -6.58 15.68 -2.61
C ARG A 150 -6.86 16.83 -1.64
N GLY A 151 -8.05 16.85 -1.04
CA GLY A 151 -8.39 17.78 0.04
C GLY A 151 -7.51 17.60 1.27
N LEU A 152 -7.16 16.36 1.64
CA LEU A 152 -6.24 16.04 2.73
C LEU A 152 -4.81 16.51 2.42
N VAL A 153 -4.32 16.29 1.18
CA VAL A 153 -2.97 16.72 0.77
C VAL A 153 -2.81 18.24 0.81
N ASN A 154 -3.83 18.97 0.37
CA ASN A 154 -3.79 20.43 0.28
C ASN A 154 -4.10 21.13 1.61
N GLY A 155 -4.41 20.39 2.68
CA GLY A 155 -4.84 20.96 3.96
C GLY A 155 -6.19 21.67 3.90
N THR A 156 -6.97 21.46 2.84
CA THR A 156 -8.30 22.08 2.64
C THR A 156 -9.44 21.26 3.26
N ALA A 157 -9.17 20.03 3.66
CA ALA A 157 -10.08 19.22 4.45
C ALA A 157 -9.94 19.63 5.92
N SER A 158 -10.72 20.63 6.34
CA SER A 158 -10.92 20.90 7.76
C SER A 158 -11.50 19.66 8.42
N ILE A 159 -10.85 19.23 9.51
CA ILE A 159 -11.38 18.25 10.47
C ILE A 159 -12.64 18.83 11.12
#